data_AF-A0A9P5W165-F1
#
_entry.id   AF-A0A9P5W165-F1
#
_cell.length_a   1.000
_cell.length_b   1.000
_cell.length_c   1.000
_cell.angle_alpha   90.00
_cell.angle_beta   90.00
_cell.angle_gamma   90.00
#
_symmetry.space_group_name_H-M   'P 1'
#
loop_
_entity.id
_entity.type
_entity.pdbx_description
1 polymer ?
#
loop_
_entity_poly.entity_id
_entity_poly.type
_entity_poly.pdbx_seq_one_letter_code
_entity_poly.pdbx_strand_id
1 'polypeptide(L)'
;MPSLPEPTARHVAALLFGVLVVQLLFQFREPLQTTLNPPPAPKPRVHRPSVPLNLQGLAVLDELAAHIAAVEAHRVFAESGLSEIHGTSIRDPIAAKRIRDQIDCWTHHGSWVRQDEKADKGATTSWSARKPFGDRRFNVCDARFMESLDKMAVERPSPSTTDDGHVMGEYDQQNGRWLVREAVKYRWVPDQSICGPVVPTSNKNTSGDTKDSNENTDGNTNTTSPAGTTGLGDERSIYQPFNPANFCEILGNRNLLMAGDISQYQLRDTILSAVGSFFSCISEQDCQQLDPHQICTTSNLTFVRNDAISVPWALGKVDSNNGNGNGNEDYQSGTPIEQPWATDEMLKRYRIVLLNKGLIWKPDDEFLSELVFTMKYVWKFYPGVMILYRATHPISDCATLKEQREDEAIAGDNGESIVPGATIQRPLTAAPNRTNDAVDPQKWLRPTLADVQRQNMMARVIVESAGGIFLDTENMFALRPDGRLGDGDCSRFCTPGPLDVYADLLYNTLRILPRQKRSTKPLTPTEG
;
A
#
# COMPACT_ATOMS: atom_id res chain seq x y z
N MET A 1 -12.45 -6.60 -38.70
CA MET A 1 -11.26 -6.19 -37.93
C MET A 1 -10.40 -5.33 -38.85
N PRO A 2 -10.14 -4.06 -38.53
CA PRO A 2 -9.28 -3.22 -39.36
C PRO A 2 -7.83 -3.72 -39.27
N SER A 3 -7.16 -3.84 -40.42
CA SER A 3 -5.76 -4.24 -40.52
C SER A 3 -4.88 -3.19 -39.85
N LEU A 4 -4.11 -3.60 -38.83
CA LEU A 4 -3.06 -2.77 -38.24
C LEU A 4 -2.03 -2.37 -39.31
N PRO A 5 -1.54 -1.12 -39.31
CA PRO A 5 -0.51 -0.69 -40.24
C PRO A 5 0.77 -1.54 -40.09
N GLU A 6 1.33 -1.94 -41.24
CA GLU A 6 2.48 -2.83 -41.39
C GLU A 6 3.69 -2.59 -40.46
N PRO A 7 4.11 -1.35 -40.14
CA PRO A 7 5.24 -1.14 -39.23
C PRO A 7 4.94 -1.60 -37.80
N THR A 8 3.69 -1.49 -37.34
CA THR A 8 3.30 -1.88 -35.98
C THR A 8 3.26 -3.40 -35.83
N ALA A 9 2.82 -4.11 -36.89
CA ALA A 9 2.78 -5.57 -36.92
C ALA A 9 4.19 -6.20 -36.83
N ARG A 10 5.19 -5.61 -37.49
CA ARG A 10 6.58 -6.09 -37.42
C ARG A 10 7.21 -5.89 -36.03
N HIS A 11 6.90 -4.78 -35.36
CA HIS A 11 7.38 -4.53 -34.00
C HIS A 11 6.74 -5.49 -32.99
N VAL A 12 5.44 -5.74 -33.10
CA VAL A 12 4.73 -6.72 -32.26
C VAL A 12 5.26 -8.13 -32.51
N ALA A 13 5.53 -8.52 -33.75
CA ALA A 13 6.09 -9.83 -34.08
C ALA A 13 7.52 -10.04 -33.51
N ALA A 14 8.37 -9.01 -33.57
CA ALA A 14 9.70 -9.07 -32.97
C ALA A 14 9.65 -9.20 -31.43
N LEU A 15 8.70 -8.51 -30.80
CA LEU A 15 8.44 -8.60 -29.35
C LEU A 15 7.93 -9.99 -28.95
N LEU A 16 6.96 -10.53 -29.69
CA LEU A 16 6.44 -11.89 -29.47
C LEU A 16 7.52 -12.96 -29.67
N PHE A 17 8.39 -12.80 -30.67
CA PHE A 17 9.53 -13.70 -30.87
C PHE A 17 10.53 -13.64 -29.70
N GLY A 18 10.80 -12.43 -29.17
CA GLY A 18 11.61 -12.26 -27.96
C GLY A 18 11.03 -12.97 -26.74
N VAL A 19 9.71 -12.84 -26.52
CA VAL A 19 9.00 -13.52 -25.42
C VAL A 19 9.09 -15.05 -25.55
N LEU A 20 8.92 -15.59 -26.76
CA LEU A 20 9.06 -17.03 -27.04
C LEU A 20 10.48 -17.55 -26.78
N VAL A 21 11.51 -16.79 -27.16
CA VAL A 21 12.91 -17.15 -26.91
C VAL A 21 13.22 -17.15 -25.42
N VAL A 22 12.71 -16.16 -24.66
CA VAL A 22 12.86 -16.12 -23.20
C VAL A 22 12.14 -17.31 -22.54
N GLN A 23 10.91 -17.62 -22.94
CA GLN A 23 10.19 -18.80 -22.44
C GLN A 23 10.94 -20.12 -22.70
N LEU A 24 11.55 -20.28 -23.89
CA LEU A 24 12.36 -21.44 -24.21
C LEU A 24 13.63 -21.50 -23.35
N LEU A 25 14.28 -20.37 -23.09
CA LEU A 25 15.46 -20.32 -22.22
C LEU A 25 15.14 -20.66 -20.75
N PHE A 26 13.93 -20.35 -20.27
CA PHE A 26 13.48 -20.70 -18.93
C PHE A 26 13.16 -22.20 -18.75
N GLN A 27 12.75 -22.91 -19.81
CA GLN A 27 12.49 -24.35 -19.72
C GLN A 27 13.75 -25.22 -19.54
N PHE A 28 14.95 -24.67 -19.82
CA PHE A 28 16.21 -25.43 -19.80
C PHE A 28 17.18 -25.03 -18.68
N ARG A 29 16.78 -24.19 -17.72
CA ARG A 29 17.67 -23.77 -16.64
C ARG A 29 17.49 -24.63 -15.38
N GLU A 30 17.97 -25.86 -15.43
CA GLU A 30 18.36 -26.57 -14.19
C GLU A 30 19.60 -25.91 -13.59
N PRO A 31 19.70 -25.75 -12.25
CA PRO A 31 20.89 -25.20 -11.62
C PRO A 31 21.97 -26.28 -11.57
N LEU A 32 22.82 -26.34 -12.60
CA LEU A 32 24.14 -26.95 -12.48
C LEU A 32 25.02 -26.08 -11.58
N GLN A 33 24.88 -26.25 -10.26
CA GLN A 33 25.87 -25.79 -9.29
C GLN A 33 27.03 -26.81 -9.25
N THR A 34 27.96 -26.68 -10.20
CA THR A 34 29.28 -27.31 -10.12
C THR A 34 30.36 -26.25 -10.02
N THR A 35 30.77 -26.00 -8.77
CA THR A 35 32.14 -25.72 -8.30
C THR A 35 33.19 -25.34 -9.34
N LEU A 36 33.22 -24.09 -9.79
CA LEU A 36 34.43 -23.42 -10.27
C LEU A 36 34.24 -21.92 -10.01
N ASN A 37 35.11 -21.30 -9.22
CA ASN A 37 35.10 -19.85 -8.96
C ASN A 37 35.10 -19.11 -10.31
N PRO A 38 33.96 -18.55 -10.77
CA PRO A 38 33.95 -17.81 -12.00
C PRO A 38 34.67 -16.48 -11.76
N PRO A 39 35.33 -15.91 -12.79
CA PRO A 39 35.81 -14.53 -12.71
C PRO A 39 34.64 -13.62 -12.29
N PRO A 40 34.91 -12.53 -11.55
CA PRO A 40 33.87 -11.61 -11.12
C PRO A 40 33.06 -11.18 -12.34
N ALA A 41 31.79 -11.58 -12.38
CA ALA A 41 30.92 -11.29 -13.50
C ALA A 41 30.96 -9.77 -13.75
N PRO A 42 31.13 -9.32 -15.01
CA PRO A 42 31.03 -7.90 -15.30
C PRO A 42 29.71 -7.41 -14.71
N LYS A 43 29.78 -6.33 -13.89
CA LYS A 43 28.59 -5.78 -13.22
C LYS A 43 27.49 -5.67 -14.29
N PRO A 44 26.35 -6.37 -14.14
CA PRO A 44 25.30 -6.33 -15.13
C PRO A 44 24.93 -4.86 -15.30
N ARG A 45 25.15 -4.33 -16.52
CA ARG A 45 24.68 -2.99 -16.83
C ARG A 45 23.17 -3.12 -16.91
N VAL A 46 22.49 -2.69 -15.85
CA VAL A 46 21.03 -2.66 -15.80
C VAL A 46 20.58 -1.56 -16.77
N HIS A 47 20.44 -1.94 -18.03
CA HIS A 47 20.02 -1.03 -19.08
C HIS A 47 18.49 -0.99 -19.07
N ARG A 48 17.93 0.17 -18.70
CA ARG A 48 16.55 0.49 -19.07
C ARG A 48 16.40 0.34 -20.58
N PRO A 49 15.20 -0.03 -21.07
CA PRO A 49 14.92 -0.03 -22.50
C PRO A 49 15.42 1.28 -23.11
N SER A 50 16.36 1.18 -24.05
CA SER A 50 16.99 2.36 -24.66
C SER A 50 16.09 3.04 -25.68
N VAL A 51 14.98 2.39 -26.05
CA VAL A 51 14.01 2.91 -27.01
C VAL A 51 12.94 3.68 -26.24
N PRO A 52 12.88 5.03 -26.37
CA PRO A 52 11.79 5.80 -25.79
C PRO A 52 10.48 5.39 -26.47
N LEU A 53 9.48 5.03 -25.65
CA LEU A 53 8.13 4.73 -26.10
C LEU A 53 7.24 5.98 -25.95
N ASN A 54 6.31 6.18 -26.87
CA ASN A 54 5.24 7.17 -26.71
C ASN A 54 4.12 6.60 -25.80
N LEU A 55 3.17 7.45 -25.39
CA LEU A 55 2.06 7.04 -24.51
C LEU A 55 1.27 5.83 -25.02
N GLN A 56 1.06 5.72 -26.33
CA GLN A 56 0.38 4.57 -26.93
C GLN A 56 1.23 3.29 -26.81
N GLY A 57 2.52 3.37 -27.09
CA GLY A 57 3.45 2.25 -26.94
C GLY A 57 3.60 1.81 -25.49
N LEU A 58 3.57 2.76 -24.55
CA LEU A 58 3.54 2.48 -23.13
C LEU A 58 2.25 1.78 -22.69
N ALA A 59 1.09 2.17 -23.20
CA ALA A 59 -0.18 1.47 -22.93
C ALA A 59 -0.18 0.03 -23.48
N VAL A 60 0.37 -0.18 -24.69
CA VAL A 60 0.53 -1.53 -25.25
C VAL A 60 1.50 -2.37 -24.42
N LEU A 61 2.59 -1.78 -23.93
CA LEU A 61 3.54 -2.46 -23.06
C LEU A 61 2.88 -2.87 -21.73
N ASP A 62 2.02 -2.02 -21.17
CA ASP A 62 1.28 -2.31 -19.95
C ASP A 62 0.31 -3.49 -20.12
N GLU A 63 -0.50 -3.47 -21.19
CA GLU A 63 -1.41 -4.58 -21.52
C GLU A 63 -0.63 -5.90 -21.72
N LEU A 64 0.50 -5.85 -22.43
CA LEU A 64 1.35 -7.00 -22.64
C LEU A 64 1.95 -7.51 -21.33
N ALA A 65 2.46 -6.63 -20.47
CA ALA A 65 3.05 -7.00 -19.19
C ALA A 65 2.00 -7.63 -18.25
N ALA A 66 0.79 -7.07 -18.20
CA ALA A 66 -0.33 -7.64 -17.46
C ALA A 66 -0.74 -9.01 -18.02
N HIS A 67 -0.76 -9.17 -19.35
CA HIS A 67 -1.05 -10.45 -19.99
C HIS A 67 0.02 -11.52 -19.68
N ILE A 68 1.30 -11.18 -19.78
CA ILE A 68 2.41 -12.08 -19.41
C ILE A 68 2.30 -12.48 -17.94
N ALA A 69 2.02 -11.52 -17.05
CA ALA A 69 1.81 -11.80 -15.64
C ALA A 69 0.62 -12.74 -15.40
N ALA A 70 -0.48 -12.56 -16.13
CA ALA A 70 -1.65 -13.43 -16.03
C ALA A 70 -1.36 -14.87 -16.50
N VAL A 71 -0.67 -15.02 -17.63
CA VAL A 71 -0.27 -16.34 -18.15
C VAL A 71 0.65 -17.05 -17.16
N GLU A 72 1.65 -16.34 -16.62
CA GLU A 72 2.59 -16.91 -15.68
C GLU A 72 1.94 -17.24 -14.33
N ALA A 73 1.08 -16.36 -13.82
CA ALA A 73 0.32 -16.61 -12.60
C ALA A 73 -0.62 -17.81 -12.76
N HIS A 74 -1.35 -17.90 -13.87
CA HIS A 74 -2.22 -19.05 -14.16
C HIS A 74 -1.41 -20.36 -14.25
N ARG A 75 -0.24 -20.34 -14.89
CA ARG A 75 0.67 -21.49 -14.97
C ARG A 75 1.14 -21.96 -13.59
N VAL A 76 1.35 -21.04 -12.65
CA VAL A 76 1.96 -21.33 -11.34
C VAL A 76 0.93 -21.67 -10.26
N PHE A 77 -0.19 -20.93 -10.20
CA PHE A 77 -1.20 -21.02 -9.13
C PHE A 77 -2.46 -21.77 -9.55
N ALA A 78 -2.58 -22.13 -10.83
CA ALA A 78 -3.80 -22.65 -11.46
C ALA A 78 -5.02 -21.73 -11.21
N GLU A 79 -6.24 -22.21 -11.45
CA GLU A 79 -7.46 -21.49 -11.08
C GLU A 79 -7.71 -21.44 -9.57
N SER A 80 -6.96 -22.23 -8.78
CA SER A 80 -7.19 -22.37 -7.34
C SER A 80 -7.00 -21.08 -6.55
N GLY A 81 -6.00 -20.26 -6.84
CA GLY A 81 -5.73 -19.08 -6.00
C GLY A 81 -6.70 -17.92 -6.21
N LEU A 82 -7.36 -17.83 -7.37
CA LEU A 82 -8.45 -16.85 -7.55
C LEU A 82 -9.69 -17.20 -6.71
N SER A 83 -9.86 -18.48 -6.38
CA SER A 83 -11.04 -19.00 -5.70
C SER A 83 -11.09 -18.73 -4.20
N GLU A 84 -9.99 -18.26 -3.61
CA GLU A 84 -9.89 -18.11 -2.16
C GLU A 84 -9.06 -16.90 -1.74
N ILE A 85 -9.15 -16.58 -0.44
CA ILE A 85 -8.24 -15.64 0.22
C ILE A 85 -7.46 -16.40 1.28
N HIS A 86 -6.14 -16.50 1.07
CA HIS A 86 -5.24 -17.21 1.97
C HIS A 86 -5.21 -16.61 3.38
N GLY A 87 -5.01 -17.45 4.40
CA GLY A 87 -5.10 -17.03 5.80
C GLY A 87 -6.50 -16.62 6.28
N THR A 88 -7.56 -16.89 5.49
CA THR A 88 -8.97 -16.69 5.88
C THR A 88 -9.77 -17.99 5.77
N SER A 89 -11.08 -17.91 6.07
CA SER A 89 -12.05 -19.00 5.85
C SER A 89 -12.75 -18.94 4.47
N ILE A 90 -12.42 -17.96 3.62
CA ILE A 90 -13.04 -17.78 2.30
C ILE A 90 -12.43 -18.77 1.32
N ARG A 91 -13.28 -19.64 0.76
CA ARG A 91 -12.94 -20.64 -0.26
C ARG A 91 -13.84 -20.55 -1.51
N ASP A 92 -14.64 -19.50 -1.60
CA ASP A 92 -15.57 -19.27 -2.71
C ASP A 92 -15.03 -18.17 -3.63
N PRO A 93 -14.84 -18.44 -4.95
CA PRO A 93 -14.32 -17.46 -5.90
C PRO A 93 -15.16 -16.19 -5.97
N ILE A 94 -16.48 -16.33 -5.87
CA ILE A 94 -17.39 -15.18 -5.98
C ILE A 94 -17.24 -14.29 -4.75
N ALA A 95 -17.22 -14.87 -3.54
CA ALA A 95 -16.98 -14.14 -2.30
C ALA A 95 -15.59 -13.48 -2.27
N ALA A 96 -14.53 -14.20 -2.67
CA ALA A 96 -13.18 -13.66 -2.74
C ALA A 96 -13.11 -12.46 -3.69
N LYS A 97 -13.71 -12.59 -4.89
CA LYS A 97 -13.80 -11.49 -5.86
C LYS A 97 -14.57 -10.30 -5.31
N ARG A 98 -15.74 -10.48 -4.71
CA ARG A 98 -16.54 -9.37 -4.14
C ARG A 98 -15.79 -8.59 -3.07
N ILE A 99 -14.96 -9.27 -2.27
CA ILE A 99 -14.12 -8.62 -1.25
C ILE A 99 -13.01 -7.81 -1.90
N ARG A 100 -12.31 -8.36 -2.90
CA ARG A 100 -11.29 -7.63 -3.68
C ARG A 100 -11.91 -6.42 -4.37
N ASP A 101 -13.05 -6.60 -5.05
CA ASP A 101 -13.81 -5.52 -5.70
C ASP A 101 -14.25 -4.43 -4.70
N GLN A 102 -14.61 -4.80 -3.47
CA GLN A 102 -14.98 -3.84 -2.43
C GLN A 102 -13.78 -2.98 -1.99
N ILE A 103 -12.62 -3.60 -1.81
CA ILE A 103 -11.38 -2.91 -1.44
C ILE A 103 -10.94 -1.98 -2.58
N ASP A 104 -10.99 -2.48 -3.82
CA ASP A 104 -10.70 -1.72 -5.03
C ASP A 104 -11.62 -0.50 -5.17
N CYS A 105 -12.92 -0.69 -4.86
CA CYS A 105 -13.88 0.40 -4.85
C CYS A 105 -13.47 1.50 -3.86
N TRP A 106 -13.10 1.13 -2.64
CA TRP A 106 -12.71 2.11 -1.64
C TRP A 106 -11.48 2.92 -2.03
N THR A 107 -10.54 2.36 -2.79
CA THR A 107 -9.33 3.09 -3.17
C THR A 107 -9.47 3.86 -4.48
N HIS A 108 -10.39 3.49 -5.36
CA HIS A 108 -10.61 4.15 -6.66
C HIS A 108 -11.75 5.18 -6.65
N HIS A 109 -12.83 4.89 -5.93
CA HIS A 109 -14.03 5.71 -5.90
C HIS A 109 -14.12 6.45 -4.58
N GLY A 110 -13.36 7.53 -4.47
CA GLY A 110 -13.36 8.39 -3.30
C GLY A 110 -12.79 9.76 -3.60
N SER A 111 -12.70 10.59 -2.56
CA SER A 111 -12.09 11.91 -2.66
C SER A 111 -11.38 12.28 -1.38
N TRP A 112 -10.38 13.15 -1.50
CA TRP A 112 -9.75 13.79 -0.35
C TRP A 112 -10.66 14.91 0.15
N VAL A 113 -11.30 14.67 1.29
CA VAL A 113 -12.23 15.60 1.92
C VAL A 113 -11.53 16.31 3.07
N ARG A 114 -11.55 17.64 3.01
CA ARG A 114 -11.08 18.50 4.08
C ARG A 114 -11.95 18.35 5.33
N GLN A 115 -11.33 18.18 6.48
CA GLN A 115 -12.00 17.75 7.70
C GLN A 115 -12.33 18.90 8.66
N ASP A 116 -11.60 20.02 8.60
CA ASP A 116 -11.84 21.21 9.43
C ASP A 116 -13.04 22.04 8.94
N GLU A 117 -13.37 22.02 7.65
CA GLU A 117 -14.51 22.78 7.08
C GLU A 117 -15.89 22.34 7.58
N LYS A 118 -16.03 21.12 8.12
CA LYS A 118 -17.30 20.59 8.62
C LYS A 118 -17.54 20.88 10.10
N ALA A 119 -16.53 21.31 10.84
CA ALA A 119 -16.63 21.59 12.28
C ALA A 119 -17.58 22.78 12.58
N ASP A 120 -17.73 23.72 11.64
CA ASP A 120 -18.51 24.95 11.81
C ASP A 120 -20.04 24.74 11.88
N LYS A 121 -20.56 23.52 11.66
CA LYS A 121 -22.00 23.22 11.65
C LYS A 121 -22.45 22.21 12.72
N GLY A 122 -21.79 22.20 13.88
CA GLY A 122 -22.23 21.41 15.04
C GLY A 122 -21.92 19.91 14.94
N ALA A 123 -20.98 19.51 14.08
CA ALA A 123 -20.43 18.16 14.09
C ALA A 123 -19.53 17.98 15.32
N THR A 124 -19.90 17.06 16.21
CA THR A 124 -19.21 16.79 17.49
C THR A 124 -17.87 16.07 17.33
N THR A 125 -17.46 15.71 16.11
CA THR A 125 -16.15 15.09 15.87
C THR A 125 -15.19 16.17 15.37
N SER A 126 -14.49 16.82 16.29
CA SER A 126 -13.40 17.74 15.95
C SER A 126 -12.35 16.98 15.15
N TRP A 127 -12.01 17.48 13.97
CA TRP A 127 -10.87 16.97 13.22
C TRP A 127 -9.59 17.08 14.05
N SER A 128 -8.72 16.09 13.90
CA SER A 128 -7.43 16.07 14.56
C SER A 128 -6.46 15.18 13.80
N ALA A 129 -5.25 15.69 13.62
CA ALA A 129 -4.17 14.90 13.10
C ALA A 129 -3.76 13.86 14.15
N ARG A 130 -3.38 12.65 13.72
CA ARG A 130 -2.87 11.63 14.65
C ARG A 130 -1.46 12.02 15.09
N LYS A 131 -1.20 12.07 16.40
CA LYS A 131 0.17 12.32 16.88
C LYS A 131 1.08 11.19 16.40
N PRO A 132 2.17 11.49 15.67
CA PRO A 132 3.14 10.46 15.28
C PRO A 132 3.99 10.10 16.49
N PHE A 133 4.09 8.80 16.79
CA PHE A 133 4.95 8.28 17.87
C PHE A 133 6.23 7.61 17.34
N GLY A 134 6.39 7.54 16.02
CA GLY A 134 7.50 6.87 15.32
C GLY A 134 8.75 7.74 15.12
N ASP A 135 9.48 7.46 14.04
CA ASP A 135 10.73 8.14 13.68
C ASP A 135 10.52 9.65 13.50
N ARG A 136 11.31 10.44 14.24
CA ARG A 136 11.20 11.91 14.22
C ARG A 136 11.50 12.48 12.84
N ARG A 137 12.25 11.80 11.97
CA ARG A 137 12.52 12.29 10.60
C ARG A 137 11.24 12.47 9.78
N PHE A 138 10.17 11.74 10.09
CA PHE A 138 8.90 11.87 9.38
C PHE A 138 7.99 12.98 9.94
N ASN A 139 8.31 13.46 11.15
CA ASN A 139 7.61 14.58 11.78
C ASN A 139 8.23 15.95 11.46
N VAL A 140 9.33 15.98 10.69
CA VAL A 140 10.08 17.20 10.34
C VAL A 140 9.19 18.20 9.59
N CYS A 141 8.20 17.72 8.83
CA CYS A 141 7.24 18.58 8.13
C CYS A 141 6.48 19.53 9.06
N ASP A 142 6.39 19.23 10.35
CA ASP A 142 5.63 20.07 11.27
C ASP A 142 6.34 20.18 12.63
N ALA A 143 7.63 20.51 12.61
CA ALA A 143 8.44 20.63 13.82
C ALA A 143 7.83 21.61 14.85
N ARG A 144 7.17 22.69 14.40
CA ARG A 144 6.46 23.63 15.27
C ARG A 144 5.17 23.07 15.86
N PHE A 145 4.38 22.36 15.06
CA PHE A 145 3.23 21.61 15.58
C PHE A 145 3.69 20.62 16.65
N MET A 146 4.73 19.82 16.37
CA MET A 146 5.28 18.86 17.31
C MET A 146 5.81 19.52 18.59
N GLU A 147 6.47 20.68 18.48
CA GLU A 147 6.88 21.47 19.65
C GLU A 147 5.66 21.94 20.47
N SER A 148 4.59 22.36 19.80
CA SER A 148 3.32 22.71 20.45
C SER A 148 2.67 21.51 21.14
N LEU A 149 2.69 20.33 20.51
CA LEU A 149 2.22 19.08 21.12
C LEU A 149 2.97 18.77 22.41
N ASP A 150 4.29 18.93 22.38
CA ASP A 150 5.14 18.59 23.51
C ASP A 150 4.99 19.63 24.64
N LYS A 151 4.82 20.91 24.32
CA LYS A 151 4.46 21.95 25.31
C LYS A 151 3.12 21.66 25.98
N MET A 152 2.08 21.33 25.22
CA MET A 152 0.75 21.01 25.76
C MET A 152 0.77 19.74 26.64
N ALA A 153 1.55 18.72 26.27
CA ALA A 153 1.72 17.51 27.06
C ALA A 153 2.40 17.79 28.42
N VAL A 154 3.30 18.77 28.47
CA VAL A 154 3.95 19.22 29.72
C VAL A 154 3.02 20.08 30.58
N GLU A 155 2.20 20.95 29.95
CA GLU A 155 1.33 21.88 30.65
C GLU A 155 0.03 21.26 31.20
N ARG A 156 -0.41 20.09 30.68
CA ARG A 156 -1.57 19.35 31.18
C ARG A 156 -1.18 17.99 31.80
N PRO A 157 -0.68 17.94 33.04
CA PRO A 157 -0.30 16.69 33.71
C PRO A 157 -1.50 15.92 34.28
N SER A 158 -2.62 15.79 33.55
CA SER A 158 -3.83 15.10 34.06
C SER A 158 -4.08 13.74 33.39
N PRO A 159 -4.26 12.65 34.15
CA PRO A 159 -4.43 11.28 33.65
C PRO A 159 -5.89 10.89 33.36
N SER A 160 -6.76 11.84 32.94
CA SER A 160 -8.14 11.47 32.61
C SER A 160 -8.22 10.84 31.21
N THR A 161 -8.41 9.52 31.23
CA THR A 161 -8.35 8.51 30.16
C THR A 161 -9.40 8.61 29.03
N THR A 162 -9.85 9.81 28.65
CA THR A 162 -10.89 9.95 27.61
C THR A 162 -10.70 11.10 26.63
N ASP A 163 -9.64 11.89 26.75
CA ASP A 163 -9.31 12.87 25.70
C ASP A 163 -8.45 12.13 24.66
N ASP A 164 -9.13 11.54 23.68
CA ASP A 164 -8.56 10.85 22.52
C ASP A 164 -7.44 11.73 21.95
N GLY A 165 -6.22 11.19 21.80
CA GLY A 165 -4.96 11.90 21.51
C GLY A 165 -4.93 12.67 20.17
N HIS A 166 -5.76 13.69 20.09
CA HIS A 166 -6.19 14.38 18.91
C HIS A 166 -5.81 15.84 19.07
N VAL A 167 -4.72 16.24 18.41
CA VAL A 167 -4.18 17.58 18.58
C VAL A 167 -4.21 18.30 17.25
N MET A 168 -4.69 19.53 17.28
CA MET A 168 -4.61 20.49 16.19
C MET A 168 -3.39 21.39 16.43
N GLY A 169 -2.76 21.88 15.36
CA GLY A 169 -1.56 22.76 15.22
C GLY A 169 -0.88 23.50 16.39
N GLU A 170 -0.11 24.55 16.05
CA GLU A 170 0.17 25.63 16.99
C GLU A 170 -1.02 26.60 16.95
N TYR A 171 -1.67 26.90 18.08
CA TYR A 171 -2.80 27.84 18.08
C TYR A 171 -2.26 29.27 18.01
N ASP A 172 -2.37 29.88 16.83
CA ASP A 172 -2.18 31.29 16.57
C ASP A 172 -3.23 32.07 17.36
N GLN A 173 -2.87 32.46 18.58
CA GLN A 173 -3.74 33.20 19.51
C GLN A 173 -4.17 34.56 18.95
N GLN A 174 -3.37 35.14 18.06
CA GLN A 174 -3.65 36.45 17.48
C GLN A 174 -4.80 36.38 16.47
N ASN A 175 -4.88 35.28 15.71
CA ASN A 175 -5.92 35.06 14.69
C ASN A 175 -6.95 33.99 15.09
N GLY A 176 -6.82 33.39 16.27
CA GLY A 176 -7.77 32.42 16.82
C GLY A 176 -7.82 31.07 16.10
N ARG A 177 -6.69 30.56 15.59
CA ARG A 177 -6.66 29.40 14.68
C ARG A 177 -5.46 28.46 14.87
N TRP A 178 -5.50 27.25 14.31
CA TRP A 178 -4.40 26.28 14.37
C TRP A 178 -3.51 26.32 13.12
N LEU A 179 -2.20 26.46 13.30
CA LEU A 179 -1.17 26.39 12.26
C LEU A 179 -0.74 24.92 12.07
N VAL A 180 -1.15 24.33 10.96
CA VAL A 180 -0.84 22.96 10.53
C VAL A 180 -0.65 22.97 9.02
N ARG A 181 0.23 22.09 8.49
CA ARG A 181 0.31 21.91 7.03
C ARG A 181 -1.06 21.56 6.46
N GLU A 182 -1.38 22.14 5.32
CA GLU A 182 -2.68 21.94 4.68
C GLU A 182 -2.96 20.44 4.41
N ALA A 183 -1.91 19.66 4.15
CA ALA A 183 -2.00 18.23 3.88
C ALA A 183 -2.62 17.39 5.01
N VAL A 184 -2.42 17.75 6.29
CA VAL A 184 -2.96 16.95 7.41
C VAL A 184 -4.47 17.09 7.55
N LYS A 185 -5.05 18.15 6.98
CA LYS A 185 -6.48 18.47 7.07
C LYS A 185 -7.36 17.63 6.16
N TYR A 186 -6.77 16.84 5.26
CA TYR A 186 -7.50 16.03 4.30
C TYR A 186 -7.49 14.57 4.69
N ARG A 187 -8.65 13.94 4.51
CA ARG A 187 -8.82 12.50 4.69
C ARG A 187 -9.50 11.91 3.46
N TRP A 188 -9.08 10.72 3.07
CA TRP A 188 -9.74 10.00 2.00
C TRP A 188 -11.09 9.48 2.47
N VAL A 189 -12.13 9.76 1.69
CA VAL A 189 -13.50 9.31 1.96
C VAL A 189 -14.02 8.61 0.70
N PRO A 190 -14.23 7.28 0.75
CA PRO A 190 -14.86 6.54 -0.33
C PRO A 190 -16.30 7.02 -0.58
N ASP A 191 -16.69 7.05 -1.84
CA ASP A 191 -18.05 7.39 -2.27
C ASP A 191 -19.01 6.26 -1.89
N GLN A 192 -19.83 6.51 -0.87
CA GLN A 192 -20.80 5.54 -0.37
C GLN A 192 -21.94 5.25 -1.36
N SER A 193 -22.16 6.10 -2.36
CA SER A 193 -23.15 5.81 -3.41
C SER A 193 -22.68 4.73 -4.39
N ILE A 194 -21.37 4.53 -4.51
CA ILE A 194 -20.74 3.52 -5.38
C ILE A 194 -20.31 2.30 -4.57
N CYS A 195 -19.65 2.54 -3.42
CA CYS A 195 -19.02 1.49 -2.62
C CYS A 195 -19.82 1.07 -1.39
N GLY A 196 -20.95 1.72 -1.09
CA GLY A 196 -21.74 1.45 0.10
C GLY A 196 -22.79 0.34 -0.08
N PRO A 197 -23.62 0.10 0.95
CA PRO A 197 -24.64 -0.93 0.90
C PRO A 197 -25.71 -0.59 -0.15
N VAL A 198 -26.26 -1.62 -0.78
CA VAL A 198 -27.42 -1.47 -1.65
C VAL A 198 -28.61 -1.08 -0.78
N VAL A 199 -29.06 0.17 -0.88
CA VAL A 199 -30.32 0.59 -0.27
C VAL A 199 -31.43 -0.15 -1.02
N PRO A 200 -32.22 -1.02 -0.37
CA PRO A 200 -33.37 -1.61 -1.01
C PRO A 200 -34.25 -0.46 -1.47
N THR A 201 -34.44 -0.31 -2.78
CA THR A 201 -35.47 0.60 -3.30
C THR A 201 -36.78 0.10 -2.71
N SER A 202 -37.23 0.73 -1.62
CA SER A 202 -38.51 0.39 -1.01
C SER A 202 -39.52 0.44 -2.14
N ASN A 203 -40.05 -0.74 -2.50
CA ASN A 203 -41.06 -0.83 -3.52
C ASN A 203 -42.17 0.10 -3.06
N LYS A 204 -42.31 1.24 -3.74
CA LYS A 204 -43.53 2.04 -3.72
C LYS A 204 -44.60 1.11 -4.28
N ASN A 205 -45.18 0.31 -3.40
CA ASN A 205 -46.35 -0.49 -3.69
C ASN A 205 -47.46 0.49 -4.06
N THR A 206 -47.66 0.68 -5.36
CA THR A 206 -48.98 0.87 -5.91
C THR A 206 -49.85 -0.27 -5.39
N SER A 207 -50.72 0.08 -4.44
CA SER A 207 -51.77 -0.78 -3.92
C SER A 207 -52.59 -1.36 -5.07
N GLY A 208 -52.49 -2.67 -5.25
CA GLY A 208 -53.36 -3.44 -6.12
C GLY A 208 -53.58 -4.79 -5.48
N ASP A 209 -54.68 -4.90 -4.74
CA ASP A 209 -55.18 -6.13 -4.12
C ASP A 209 -55.16 -7.29 -5.11
N THR A 210 -54.48 -8.38 -4.75
CA THR A 210 -54.97 -9.73 -5.09
C THR A 210 -54.33 -10.77 -4.18
N LYS A 211 -55.18 -11.42 -3.39
CA LYS A 211 -54.92 -12.68 -2.69
C LYS A 211 -54.81 -13.79 -3.73
N ASP A 212 -53.76 -14.62 -3.67
CA ASP A 212 -53.88 -16.05 -3.33
C ASP A 212 -52.61 -16.85 -3.62
N SER A 213 -52.49 -17.94 -2.84
CA SER A 213 -51.66 -19.14 -2.99
C SER A 213 -50.15 -19.11 -2.68
N ASN A 214 -49.86 -19.72 -1.52
CA ASN A 214 -48.75 -20.61 -1.17
C ASN A 214 -47.86 -21.08 -2.34
N GLU A 215 -46.56 -20.84 -2.22
CA GLU A 215 -45.57 -21.85 -2.57
C GLU A 215 -44.28 -21.68 -1.76
N ASN A 216 -43.83 -22.79 -1.19
CA ASN A 216 -42.67 -22.94 -0.32
C ASN A 216 -41.52 -23.39 -1.23
N THR A 217 -40.47 -22.59 -1.41
CA THR A 217 -39.26 -23.04 -2.11
C THR A 217 -38.02 -22.30 -1.64
N ASP A 218 -37.07 -23.07 -1.13
CA ASP A 218 -35.71 -22.66 -0.79
C ASP A 218 -35.01 -22.08 -2.04
N GLY A 219 -34.99 -20.76 -2.12
CA GLY A 219 -34.42 -20.01 -3.22
C GLY A 219 -32.97 -19.61 -2.96
N ASN A 220 -32.04 -20.32 -3.58
CA ASN A 220 -30.71 -19.83 -3.93
C ASN A 220 -30.88 -18.66 -4.93
N THR A 221 -31.31 -17.49 -4.45
CA THR A 221 -31.49 -16.31 -5.30
C THR A 221 -30.13 -15.68 -5.53
N ASN A 222 -29.60 -15.90 -6.73
CA ASN A 222 -28.65 -15.00 -7.37
C ASN A 222 -29.33 -13.63 -7.50
N THR A 223 -29.33 -12.86 -6.41
CA THR A 223 -29.73 -11.46 -6.40
C THR A 223 -28.68 -10.73 -7.22
N THR A 224 -28.98 -10.51 -8.49
CA THR A 224 -28.25 -9.60 -9.35
C THR A 224 -28.27 -8.25 -8.66
N SER A 225 -27.12 -7.83 -8.10
CA SER A 225 -26.98 -6.52 -7.49
C SER A 225 -27.49 -5.46 -8.47
N PRO A 226 -28.28 -4.48 -8.03
CA PRO A 226 -28.69 -3.38 -8.88
C PRO A 226 -27.44 -2.76 -9.54
N ALA A 227 -27.60 -2.34 -10.79
CA ALA A 227 -26.54 -2.11 -11.76
C ALA A 227 -25.57 -0.92 -11.46
N GLY A 228 -25.26 -0.63 -10.20
CA GLY A 228 -24.39 0.49 -9.81
C GLY A 228 -23.51 0.29 -8.57
N THR A 229 -23.71 -0.73 -7.74
CA THR A 229 -22.86 -0.95 -6.55
C THR A 229 -21.76 -1.97 -6.82
N THR A 230 -20.51 -1.58 -6.60
CA THR A 230 -19.34 -2.46 -6.73
C THR A 230 -19.00 -3.09 -5.37
N GLY A 231 -18.71 -4.40 -5.33
CA GLY A 231 -18.23 -5.09 -4.12
C GLY A 231 -19.29 -5.90 -3.35
N LEU A 232 -19.33 -5.77 -2.02
CA LEU A 232 -20.14 -6.60 -1.12
C LEU A 232 -21.62 -6.20 -1.10
N GLY A 233 -21.92 -4.91 -1.22
CA GLY A 233 -23.30 -4.38 -1.24
C GLY A 233 -24.08 -4.54 0.08
N ASP A 234 -23.47 -5.00 1.17
CA ASP A 234 -24.05 -5.13 2.50
C ASP A 234 -23.40 -4.19 3.52
N GLU A 235 -23.80 -4.20 4.79
CA GLU A 235 -23.26 -3.28 5.82
C GLU A 235 -21.73 -3.35 6.00
N ARG A 236 -21.08 -4.44 5.59
CA ARG A 236 -19.61 -4.55 5.67
C ARG A 236 -18.94 -3.58 4.70
N SER A 237 -19.61 -3.20 3.62
CA SER A 237 -19.13 -2.25 2.61
C SER A 237 -18.99 -0.80 3.12
N ILE A 238 -19.62 -0.46 4.24
CA ILE A 238 -19.53 0.87 4.85
C ILE A 238 -18.09 1.09 5.32
N TYR A 239 -17.43 2.12 4.77
CA TYR A 239 -16.06 2.47 5.16
C TYR A 239 -16.06 3.18 6.52
N GLN A 240 -15.27 2.68 7.47
CA GLN A 240 -15.26 3.17 8.84
C GLN A 240 -13.93 3.84 9.20
N PRO A 241 -13.91 4.87 10.07
CA PRO A 241 -12.67 5.33 10.67
C PRO A 241 -11.98 4.23 11.46
N PHE A 242 -10.64 4.27 11.49
CA PHE A 242 -9.87 3.39 12.35
C PHE A 242 -10.35 3.47 13.79
N ASN A 243 -10.59 2.31 14.39
CA ASN A 243 -10.90 2.19 15.80
C ASN A 243 -9.91 1.19 16.43
N PRO A 244 -9.05 1.62 17.39
CA PRO A 244 -8.00 0.78 17.96
C PRO A 244 -8.54 -0.50 18.63
N ALA A 245 -9.63 -0.38 19.39
CA ALA A 245 -10.22 -1.51 20.10
C ALA A 245 -10.76 -2.57 19.13
N ASN A 246 -11.53 -2.14 18.13
CA ASN A 246 -12.06 -3.02 17.09
C ASN A 246 -10.93 -3.62 16.24
N PHE A 247 -9.90 -2.83 15.91
CA PHE A 247 -8.73 -3.33 15.18
C PHE A 247 -8.03 -4.44 15.95
N CYS A 248 -7.81 -4.27 17.25
CA CYS A 248 -7.24 -5.30 18.11
C CYS A 248 -8.12 -6.55 18.22
N GLU A 249 -9.45 -6.38 18.28
CA GLU A 249 -10.38 -7.50 18.26
C GLU A 249 -10.28 -8.28 16.92
N ILE A 250 -10.24 -7.58 15.79
CA ILE A 250 -10.10 -8.17 14.45
C ILE A 250 -8.79 -8.93 14.30
N LEU A 251 -7.68 -8.38 14.79
CA LEU A 251 -6.38 -9.03 14.77
C LEU A 251 -6.37 -10.28 15.66
N GLY A 252 -6.96 -10.20 16.84
CA GLY A 252 -6.94 -11.26 17.84
C GLY A 252 -5.51 -11.55 18.28
N ASN A 253 -5.00 -12.74 17.95
CA ASN A 253 -3.63 -13.17 18.24
C ASN A 253 -2.74 -13.28 16.99
N ARG A 254 -3.14 -12.65 15.88
CA ARG A 254 -2.38 -12.68 14.63
C ARG A 254 -1.38 -11.52 14.62
N ASN A 255 -0.09 -11.86 14.57
CA ASN A 255 0.95 -10.85 14.40
C ASN A 255 1.03 -10.38 12.93
N LEU A 256 1.41 -9.12 12.74
CA LEU A 256 1.63 -8.48 11.45
C LEU A 256 3.13 -8.40 11.15
N LEU A 257 3.50 -8.79 9.94
CA LEU A 257 4.82 -8.52 9.38
C LEU A 257 4.67 -7.52 8.24
N MET A 258 5.48 -6.48 8.27
CA MET A 258 5.62 -5.56 7.15
C MET A 258 6.98 -5.79 6.50
N ALA A 259 6.99 -6.16 5.22
CA ALA A 259 8.23 -6.33 4.47
C ALA A 259 8.17 -5.51 3.18
N GLY A 260 9.15 -4.61 3.03
CA GLY A 260 9.18 -3.68 1.91
C GLY A 260 10.17 -2.55 2.14
N ASP A 261 9.97 -1.44 1.45
CA ASP A 261 10.90 -0.31 1.47
C ASP A 261 10.70 0.67 2.63
N ILE A 262 11.38 1.81 2.55
CA ILE A 262 11.27 2.89 3.53
C ILE A 262 9.85 3.44 3.69
N SER A 263 9.03 3.45 2.64
CA SER A 263 7.64 3.91 2.75
C SER A 263 6.77 2.88 3.48
N GLN A 264 7.14 1.59 3.42
CA GLN A 264 6.54 0.54 4.23
C GLN A 264 6.93 0.69 5.71
N TYR A 265 8.14 1.18 6.01
CA TYR A 265 8.54 1.58 7.37
C TYR A 265 7.71 2.77 7.89
N GLN A 266 7.46 3.79 7.08
CA GLN A 266 6.57 4.90 7.48
C GLN A 266 5.15 4.43 7.82
N LEU A 267 4.67 3.43 7.08
CA LEU A 267 3.36 2.82 7.34
C LEU A 267 3.34 2.06 8.66
N ARG A 268 4.43 1.37 9.02
CA ARG A 268 4.61 0.75 10.34
C ARG A 268 4.42 1.79 11.45
N ASP A 269 5.07 2.95 11.33
CA ASP A 269 4.95 4.05 12.30
C ASP A 269 3.53 4.62 12.38
N THR A 270 2.87 4.75 11.23
CA THR A 270 1.49 5.23 11.13
C THR A 270 0.53 4.30 11.87
N ILE A 271 0.70 2.99 11.72
CA ILE A 271 -0.15 1.99 12.39
C ILE A 271 0.12 1.93 13.89
N LEU A 272 1.39 2.00 14.30
CA LEU A 272 1.77 2.09 15.73
C LEU A 272 1.16 3.33 16.38
N SER A 273 1.18 4.45 15.66
CA SER A 273 0.58 5.70 16.12
C SER A 273 -0.94 5.61 16.21
N ALA A 274 -1.58 4.96 15.23
CA ALA A 274 -3.02 4.75 15.21
C ALA A 274 -3.52 3.90 16.39
N VAL A 275 -2.74 2.93 16.86
CA VAL A 275 -3.08 2.12 18.04
C VAL A 275 -2.65 2.76 19.37
N GLY A 276 -1.98 3.92 19.34
CA GLY A 276 -1.46 4.59 20.53
C GLY A 276 -0.30 3.85 21.21
N SER A 277 0.51 3.11 20.44
CA SER A 277 1.70 2.43 20.98
C SER A 277 2.80 3.47 21.24
N PHE A 278 3.24 3.59 22.50
CA PHE A 278 4.25 4.55 22.96
C PHE A 278 5.69 4.17 22.58
N PHE A 279 5.89 3.59 21.41
CA PHE A 279 7.18 3.09 20.98
C PHE A 279 7.83 4.05 19.98
N SER A 280 8.99 4.60 20.33
CA SER A 280 9.83 5.42 19.44
C SER A 280 11.12 4.68 19.09
N CYS A 281 11.28 4.30 17.82
CA CYS A 281 12.64 4.13 17.28
C CYS A 281 13.16 5.50 16.88
N ILE A 282 14.42 5.77 17.21
CA ILE A 282 15.08 7.02 16.82
C ILE A 282 15.35 7.02 15.31
N SER A 283 15.67 5.84 14.76
CA SER A 283 15.87 5.65 13.33
C SER A 283 15.39 4.29 12.87
N GLU A 284 15.26 4.15 11.54
CA GLU A 284 15.05 2.87 10.88
C GLU A 284 16.09 1.82 11.32
N GLN A 285 17.37 2.19 11.43
CA GLN A 285 18.46 1.29 11.82
C GLN A 285 18.27 0.74 13.23
N ASP A 286 17.82 1.58 14.17
CA ASP A 286 17.53 1.16 15.54
C ASP A 286 16.35 0.17 15.58
N CYS A 287 15.44 0.31 14.62
CA CYS A 287 14.28 -0.56 14.43
C CYS A 287 14.57 -1.82 13.60
N GLN A 288 15.79 -2.01 13.10
CA GLN A 288 16.18 -3.23 12.37
C GLN A 288 16.35 -4.43 13.30
N GLN A 289 16.42 -4.22 14.61
CA GLN A 289 16.37 -5.33 15.56
C GLN A 289 14.98 -5.97 15.44
N LEU A 290 14.94 -7.28 15.15
CA LEU A 290 13.73 -8.10 14.91
C LEU A 290 12.74 -8.14 16.09
N ASP A 291 12.89 -7.25 17.06
CA ASP A 291 12.06 -7.15 18.23
C ASP A 291 10.65 -6.70 17.80
N PRO A 292 9.64 -7.53 18.05
CA PRO A 292 8.28 -7.21 17.72
C PRO A 292 7.79 -6.04 18.57
N HIS A 293 7.08 -5.11 17.93
CA HIS A 293 6.37 -4.05 18.64
C HIS A 293 4.99 -4.54 19.00
N GLN A 294 4.64 -4.42 20.27
CA GLN A 294 3.29 -4.72 20.70
C GLN A 294 2.32 -3.67 20.13
N ILE A 295 1.31 -4.13 19.39
CA ILE A 295 0.23 -3.28 18.86
C ILE A 295 -1.09 -3.51 19.60
N CYS A 296 -1.26 -4.71 20.16
CA CYS A 296 -2.40 -5.11 20.97
C CYS A 296 -1.90 -6.05 22.06
N THR A 297 -2.69 -6.32 23.10
CA THR A 297 -2.30 -7.21 24.21
C THR A 297 -1.75 -8.56 23.74
N THR A 298 -2.28 -9.12 22.65
CA THR A 298 -1.93 -10.43 22.12
C THR A 298 -1.36 -10.43 20.70
N SER A 299 -1.09 -9.26 20.12
CA SER A 299 -0.59 -9.15 18.74
C SER A 299 0.57 -8.18 18.65
N ASN A 300 1.54 -8.54 17.82
CA ASN A 300 2.73 -7.76 17.56
C ASN A 300 2.85 -7.38 16.09
N LEU A 301 3.68 -6.39 15.83
CA LEU A 301 4.03 -5.87 14.53
C LEU A 301 5.56 -5.81 14.39
N THR A 302 6.09 -6.37 13.32
CA THR A 302 7.51 -6.24 12.97
C THR A 302 7.65 -5.68 11.56
N PHE A 303 8.70 -4.89 11.35
CA PHE A 303 9.11 -4.41 10.03
C PHE A 303 10.42 -5.07 9.62
N VAL A 304 10.56 -5.42 8.35
CA VAL A 304 11.79 -5.91 7.73
C VAL A 304 12.01 -5.16 6.42
N ARG A 305 13.19 -4.54 6.26
CA ARG A 305 13.49 -3.77 5.07
C ARG A 305 13.86 -4.70 3.91
N ASN A 306 13.07 -4.68 2.85
CA ASN A 306 13.34 -5.41 1.63
C ASN A 306 12.91 -4.57 0.43
N ASP A 307 13.86 -3.85 -0.16
CA ASP A 307 13.62 -2.88 -1.25
C ASP A 307 13.42 -3.56 -2.63
N ALA A 308 13.38 -4.90 -2.68
CA ALA A 308 13.40 -5.71 -3.90
C ALA A 308 12.31 -6.80 -3.97
N ILE A 309 11.55 -7.04 -2.89
CA ILE A 309 10.75 -8.28 -2.66
C ILE A 309 11.55 -9.54 -3.03
N SER A 310 12.77 -9.64 -2.55
CA SER A 310 13.54 -10.87 -2.67
C SER A 310 13.16 -11.86 -1.56
N VAL A 311 13.23 -13.17 -1.86
CA VAL A 311 13.07 -14.24 -0.86
C VAL A 311 14.42 -14.58 -0.21
N PRO A 312 14.43 -14.92 1.09
CA PRO A 312 15.60 -14.85 1.99
C PRO A 312 16.75 -15.82 1.73
N TRP A 313 16.68 -16.72 0.75
CA TRP A 313 17.86 -17.51 0.32
C TRP A 313 18.62 -16.85 -0.86
N ALA A 314 18.16 -15.70 -1.37
CA ALA A 314 18.69 -15.15 -2.60
C ALA A 314 20.10 -14.55 -2.49
N LEU A 315 20.56 -13.96 -1.38
CA LEU A 315 21.96 -13.50 -1.26
C LEU A 315 22.49 -13.57 0.18
N GLY A 316 23.80 -13.89 0.27
CA GLY A 316 24.55 -14.12 1.49
C GLY A 316 24.59 -12.94 2.44
N LYS A 317 25.01 -13.22 3.68
CA LYS A 317 25.26 -12.23 4.74
C LYS A 317 25.74 -10.91 4.11
N VAL A 318 24.91 -9.87 4.20
CA VAL A 318 25.42 -8.51 4.06
C VAL A 318 26.50 -8.41 5.12
N ASP A 319 27.76 -8.36 4.70
CA ASP A 319 28.89 -8.26 5.61
C ASP A 319 28.73 -6.95 6.39
N SER A 320 28.12 -7.04 7.58
CA SER A 320 28.03 -5.98 8.58
C SER A 320 29.42 -5.46 8.99
N ASN A 321 30.48 -6.15 8.55
CA ASN A 321 31.88 -5.83 8.81
C ASN A 321 32.51 -4.84 7.83
N ASN A 322 31.82 -4.41 6.76
CA ASN A 322 32.26 -3.22 6.01
C ASN A 322 31.83 -1.90 6.68
N GLY A 323 31.63 -1.94 8.01
CA GLY A 323 31.55 -0.79 8.89
C GLY A 323 32.89 -0.06 9.03
N ASN A 324 33.42 0.47 7.93
CA ASN A 324 34.30 1.63 8.04
C ASN A 324 33.40 2.83 8.37
N GLY A 325 33.20 2.98 9.68
CA GLY A 325 32.29 3.92 10.29
C GLY A 325 32.65 5.36 9.94
N ASN A 326 31.72 6.02 9.28
CA ASN A 326 31.29 7.36 9.67
C ASN A 326 29.79 7.25 9.95
N GLY A 327 29.42 7.12 11.22
CA GLY A 327 28.05 6.92 11.70
C GLY A 327 27.10 8.10 11.49
N ASN A 328 27.35 8.93 10.47
CA ASN A 328 26.54 10.06 10.05
C ASN A 328 26.15 10.00 8.56
N GLU A 329 26.62 9.01 7.79
CA GLU A 329 26.14 8.84 6.42
C GLU A 329 24.88 7.96 6.45
N ASP A 330 23.73 8.65 6.46
CA ASP A 330 22.49 8.14 5.86
C ASP A 330 22.87 7.21 4.70
N TYR A 331 22.43 5.95 4.73
CA TYR A 331 22.65 4.99 3.63
C TYR A 331 22.59 5.74 2.30
N GLN A 332 23.72 5.83 1.60
CA GLN A 332 23.79 6.57 0.34
C GLN A 332 22.61 6.13 -0.50
N SER A 333 21.74 7.09 -0.86
CA SER A 333 20.32 6.93 -1.21
C SER A 333 19.98 6.09 -2.46
N GLY A 334 20.81 5.11 -2.81
CA GLY A 334 20.69 4.27 -3.99
C GLY A 334 21.06 2.80 -3.85
N THR A 335 21.59 2.31 -2.72
CA THR A 335 21.83 0.87 -2.58
C THR A 335 20.61 0.14 -2.02
N PRO A 336 20.05 -0.87 -2.73
CA PRO A 336 18.95 -1.68 -2.21
C PRO A 336 19.37 -2.43 -0.94
N ILE A 337 18.48 -2.48 0.04
CA ILE A 337 18.63 -3.31 1.23
C ILE A 337 17.62 -4.45 1.18
N GLU A 338 18.10 -5.67 1.42
CA GLU A 338 17.33 -6.90 1.33
C GLU A 338 17.52 -7.75 2.59
N GLN A 339 16.74 -7.46 3.62
CA GLN A 339 16.72 -8.27 4.84
C GLN A 339 15.83 -9.51 4.67
N PRO A 340 16.18 -10.62 5.35
CA PRO A 340 15.41 -11.85 5.26
C PRO A 340 14.07 -11.72 6.02
N TRP A 341 12.95 -11.81 5.30
CA TRP A 341 11.62 -11.69 5.89
C TRP A 341 10.76 -12.95 5.77
N ALA A 342 10.97 -13.76 4.72
CA ALA A 342 10.16 -14.95 4.45
C ALA A 342 10.78 -16.25 5.03
N THR A 343 11.41 -16.17 6.21
CA THR A 343 11.98 -17.34 6.88
C THR A 343 10.88 -18.20 7.51
N ASP A 344 11.17 -19.46 7.80
CA ASP A 344 10.20 -20.37 8.43
C ASP A 344 9.71 -19.84 9.79
N GLU A 345 10.63 -19.30 10.60
CA GLU A 345 10.28 -18.67 11.88
C GLU A 345 9.33 -17.49 11.68
N MET A 346 9.63 -16.59 10.74
CA MET A 346 8.84 -15.40 10.48
C MET A 346 7.44 -15.76 9.96
N LEU A 347 7.33 -16.63 8.96
CA LEU A 347 6.03 -17.00 8.36
C LEU A 347 5.17 -17.88 9.27
N LYS A 348 5.77 -18.61 10.23
CA LYS A 348 5.00 -19.30 11.28
C LYS A 348 4.49 -18.35 12.37
N ARG A 349 5.27 -17.31 12.69
CA ARG A 349 4.98 -16.32 13.74
C ARG A 349 4.02 -15.22 13.28
N TYR A 350 4.17 -14.73 12.05
CA TYR A 350 3.42 -13.63 11.47
C TYR A 350 2.43 -14.15 10.43
N ARG A 351 1.14 -14.11 10.76
CA ARG A 351 0.07 -14.70 9.94
C ARG A 351 -0.57 -13.70 8.98
N ILE A 352 -0.26 -12.42 9.12
CA ILE A 352 -0.64 -11.35 8.20
C ILE A 352 0.65 -10.69 7.76
N VAL A 353 0.92 -10.70 6.46
CA VAL A 353 2.12 -10.07 5.88
C VAL A 353 1.67 -8.98 4.92
N LEU A 354 2.14 -7.76 5.15
CA LEU A 354 1.96 -6.62 4.28
C LEU A 354 3.25 -6.42 3.46
N LEU A 355 3.15 -6.65 2.16
CA LEU A 355 4.27 -6.64 1.22
C LEU A 355 4.24 -5.42 0.31
N ASN A 356 5.41 -4.92 -0.08
CA ASN A 356 5.56 -3.94 -1.13
C ASN A 356 6.94 -4.05 -1.81
N LYS A 357 7.02 -3.72 -3.11
CA LYS A 357 8.28 -3.69 -3.88
C LYS A 357 9.18 -2.55 -3.46
N GLY A 358 8.57 -1.40 -3.28
CA GLY A 358 9.22 -0.14 -3.04
C GLY A 358 9.56 0.64 -4.30
N LEU A 359 10.41 1.63 -4.11
CA LEU A 359 10.79 2.64 -5.09
C LEU A 359 12.14 2.40 -5.76
N ILE A 360 12.63 1.16 -5.74
CA ILE A 360 13.81 0.77 -6.50
C ILE A 360 13.37 0.19 -7.84
N TRP A 361 13.89 0.79 -8.90
CA TRP A 361 13.61 0.34 -10.26
C TRP A 361 14.21 -1.05 -10.47
N LYS A 362 13.40 -1.94 -11.05
CA LYS A 362 13.85 -3.22 -11.61
C LYS A 362 13.23 -3.44 -12.98
N PRO A 363 13.88 -4.20 -13.87
CA PRO A 363 13.26 -4.74 -15.07
C PRO A 363 11.99 -5.53 -14.75
N ASP A 364 11.03 -5.53 -15.67
CA ASP A 364 9.73 -6.16 -15.45
C ASP A 364 9.83 -7.69 -15.38
N ASP A 365 10.75 -8.30 -16.12
CA ASP A 365 11.00 -9.75 -16.10
C ASP A 365 11.60 -10.22 -14.77
N GLU A 366 12.54 -9.44 -14.20
CA GLU A 366 13.08 -9.69 -12.86
C GLU A 366 11.98 -9.54 -11.80
N PHE A 367 11.25 -8.43 -11.84
CA PHE A 367 10.16 -8.17 -10.90
C PHE A 367 9.06 -9.25 -10.95
N LEU A 368 8.64 -9.63 -12.17
CA LEU A 368 7.69 -10.71 -12.40
C LEU A 368 8.17 -12.01 -11.73
N SER A 369 9.40 -12.40 -12.05
CA SER A 369 9.98 -13.67 -11.61
C SER A 369 10.09 -13.73 -10.08
N GLU A 370 10.59 -12.66 -9.46
CA GLU A 370 10.75 -12.57 -8.01
C GLU A 370 9.41 -12.61 -7.28
N LEU A 371 8.42 -11.85 -7.75
CA LEU A 371 7.11 -11.82 -7.12
C LEU A 371 6.38 -13.15 -7.27
N VAL A 372 6.36 -13.74 -8.48
CA VAL A 372 5.75 -15.05 -8.72
C VAL A 372 6.40 -16.12 -7.83
N PHE A 373 7.73 -16.12 -7.75
CA PHE A 373 8.46 -17.09 -6.94
C PHE A 373 8.19 -16.91 -5.44
N THR A 374 8.20 -15.67 -4.96
CA THR A 374 7.85 -15.31 -3.58
C THR A 374 6.45 -15.78 -3.22
N MET A 375 5.46 -15.42 -4.05
CA MET A 375 4.06 -15.78 -3.82
C MET A 375 3.87 -17.30 -3.89
N LYS A 376 4.52 -18.00 -4.83
CA LYS A 376 4.49 -19.47 -4.91
C LYS A 376 5.04 -20.13 -3.65
N TYR A 377 6.13 -19.61 -3.10
CA TYR A 377 6.73 -20.15 -1.89
C TYR A 377 5.77 -20.01 -0.69
N VAL A 378 5.25 -18.80 -0.44
CA VAL A 378 4.30 -18.57 0.66
C VAL A 378 3.03 -19.39 0.46
N TRP A 379 2.47 -19.38 -0.75
CA TRP A 379 1.27 -20.13 -1.12
C TRP A 379 1.41 -21.63 -0.83
N LYS A 380 2.53 -22.23 -1.27
CA LYS A 380 2.76 -23.68 -1.16
C LYS A 380 3.08 -24.14 0.26
N PHE A 381 3.93 -23.40 0.97
CA PHE A 381 4.49 -23.86 2.25
C PHE A 381 3.81 -23.24 3.48
N TYR A 382 3.13 -22.10 3.30
CA TYR A 382 2.50 -21.35 4.38
C TYR A 382 1.07 -20.89 4.01
N PRO A 383 0.14 -21.80 3.63
CA PRO A 383 -1.21 -21.43 3.17
C PRO A 383 -2.07 -20.71 4.24
N GLY A 384 -1.67 -20.81 5.51
CA GLY A 384 -2.29 -20.08 6.62
C GLY A 384 -1.83 -18.62 6.77
N VAL A 385 -0.90 -18.15 5.94
CA VAL A 385 -0.44 -16.76 5.92
C VAL A 385 -1.27 -15.96 4.93
N MET A 386 -1.80 -14.83 5.39
CA MET A 386 -2.49 -13.85 4.56
C MET A 386 -1.49 -12.86 3.99
N ILE A 387 -1.48 -12.70 2.66
CA ILE A 387 -0.70 -11.66 1.99
C ILE A 387 -1.61 -10.49 1.61
N LEU A 388 -1.27 -9.32 2.14
CA LEU A 388 -1.74 -8.04 1.66
C LEU A 388 -0.58 -7.40 0.88
N TYR A 389 -0.78 -7.09 -0.40
CA TYR A 389 0.24 -6.43 -1.20
C TYR A 389 -0.17 -4.98 -1.42
N ARG A 390 0.66 -4.05 -0.96
CA ARG A 390 0.43 -2.62 -1.13
C ARG A 390 1.01 -2.18 -2.48
N ALA A 391 0.22 -1.46 -3.28
CA ALA A 391 0.74 -0.80 -4.47
C ALA A 391 1.91 0.13 -4.11
N THR A 392 2.88 0.23 -5.01
CA THR A 392 3.90 1.27 -4.92
C THR A 392 3.26 2.58 -5.36
N HIS A 393 3.27 3.59 -4.50
CA HIS A 393 2.80 4.93 -4.87
C HIS A 393 3.82 5.63 -5.79
N PRO A 394 3.38 6.56 -6.64
CA PRO A 394 4.28 7.29 -7.52
C PRO A 394 5.18 8.24 -6.74
N ILE A 395 6.28 8.69 -7.34
CA ILE A 395 7.17 9.72 -6.77
C ILE A 395 6.78 11.07 -7.37
N SER A 396 6.64 12.10 -6.55
CA SER A 396 6.39 13.47 -7.03
C SER A 396 7.67 14.13 -7.52
N ASP A 397 7.56 15.09 -8.44
CA ASP A 397 8.72 15.88 -8.87
C ASP A 397 9.18 16.86 -7.78
N CYS A 398 10.34 16.57 -7.18
CA CYS A 398 10.93 17.40 -6.14
C CYS A 398 11.31 18.80 -6.59
N ALA A 399 11.62 18.99 -7.88
CA ALA A 399 11.98 20.32 -8.38
C ALA A 399 10.78 21.26 -8.26
N THR A 400 9.60 20.79 -8.69
CA THR A 400 8.35 21.55 -8.57
C THR A 400 7.99 21.87 -7.11
N LEU A 401 8.08 20.91 -6.19
CA LEU A 401 7.76 21.16 -4.76
C LEU A 401 8.70 22.22 -4.15
N LYS A 402 9.99 22.15 -4.51
CA LYS A 402 11.01 23.09 -4.03
C LYS A 402 10.85 24.48 -4.63
N GLU A 403 10.57 24.59 -5.93
CA GLU A 403 10.34 25.88 -6.59
C GLU A 403 9.15 26.62 -5.96
N GLN A 404 8.13 25.88 -5.52
CA GLN A 404 6.94 26.43 -4.88
C GLN A 404 7.10 26.72 -3.38
N ARG A 405 8.26 26.42 -2.77
CA ARG A 405 8.55 26.55 -1.32
C ARG A 405 7.43 25.96 -0.46
N GLU A 406 6.94 24.80 -0.87
CA GLU A 406 5.77 24.17 -0.25
C GLU A 406 6.07 23.61 1.15
N ASP A 407 7.31 23.19 1.37
CA ASP A 407 7.90 22.84 2.66
C ASP A 407 7.80 23.98 3.69
N GLU A 408 7.85 25.22 3.22
CA GLU A 408 7.72 26.42 4.05
C GLU A 408 6.29 26.99 4.09
N ALA A 409 5.36 26.45 3.30
CA ALA A 409 4.02 27.02 3.16
C ALA A 409 3.17 26.82 4.41
N ILE A 410 2.60 27.91 4.93
CA ILE A 410 1.73 27.91 6.11
C ILE A 410 0.39 28.56 5.75
N ALA A 411 -0.72 27.86 6.03
CA ALA A 411 -2.08 28.31 5.72
C ALA A 411 -2.53 29.60 6.44
N GLY A 412 -2.77 30.65 5.65
CA GLY A 412 -3.50 31.88 5.98
C GLY A 412 -5.01 31.69 6.01
N ASP A 413 -5.75 32.71 6.46
CA ASP A 413 -7.21 32.63 6.67
C ASP A 413 -8.00 32.48 5.37
N ASN A 414 -7.42 32.97 4.28
CA ASN A 414 -7.92 32.80 2.93
C ASN A 414 -7.49 31.47 2.28
N GLY A 415 -6.74 30.62 3.01
CA GLY A 415 -6.16 29.39 2.48
C GLY A 415 -4.99 29.60 1.53
N GLU A 416 -4.39 30.81 1.52
CA GLU A 416 -3.11 31.11 0.85
C GLU A 416 -1.96 31.04 1.83
N SER A 417 -0.71 30.97 1.35
CA SER A 417 0.44 30.95 2.26
C SER A 417 0.65 32.30 2.92
N ILE A 418 0.85 32.32 4.24
CA ILE A 418 1.32 33.52 4.96
C ILE A 418 2.82 33.77 4.71
N VAL A 419 3.54 32.79 4.17
CA VAL A 419 4.96 32.92 3.81
C VAL A 419 5.06 33.47 2.38
N PRO A 420 5.62 34.69 2.18
CA PRO A 420 5.68 35.30 0.86
C PRO A 420 6.42 34.43 -0.16
N GLY A 421 5.76 34.16 -1.29
CA GLY A 421 6.29 33.35 -2.39
C GLY A 421 6.13 31.83 -2.22
N ALA A 422 5.64 31.36 -1.07
CA ALA A 422 5.28 29.96 -0.90
C ALA A 422 3.84 29.71 -1.39
N THR A 423 3.60 28.56 -2.02
CA THR A 423 2.27 28.16 -2.49
C THR A 423 1.76 26.99 -1.68
N ILE A 424 0.54 27.07 -1.17
CA ILE A 424 -0.10 25.94 -0.50
C ILE A 424 -0.68 25.03 -1.56
N GLN A 425 -0.10 23.85 -1.68
CA GLN A 425 -0.71 22.79 -2.46
C GLN A 425 -1.88 22.18 -1.69
N ARG A 426 -2.95 21.91 -2.43
CA ARG A 426 -4.09 21.11 -2.00
C ARG A 426 -4.02 19.77 -2.74
N PRO A 427 -4.75 18.74 -2.29
CA PRO A 427 -4.87 17.51 -3.07
C PRO A 427 -5.24 17.83 -4.52
N LEU A 428 -4.59 17.17 -5.45
CA LEU A 428 -4.91 17.30 -6.86
C LEU A 428 -6.34 16.80 -7.10
N THR A 429 -7.03 17.39 -8.07
CA THR A 429 -8.36 16.94 -8.49
C THR A 429 -8.29 15.72 -9.41
N ALA A 430 -7.13 15.46 -10.01
CA ALA A 430 -6.86 14.32 -10.88
C ALA A 430 -5.42 13.86 -10.71
N ALA A 431 -5.19 12.55 -10.86
CA ALA A 431 -3.84 12.00 -10.78
C ALA A 431 -2.99 12.56 -11.94
N PRO A 432 -1.68 12.78 -11.73
CA PRO A 432 -0.79 13.20 -12.81
C PRO A 432 -0.89 12.26 -14.00
N ASN A 433 -1.06 12.83 -15.18
CA ASN A 433 -1.04 12.05 -16.40
C ASN A 433 0.35 11.44 -16.60
N ARG A 434 0.38 10.24 -17.18
CA ARG A 434 1.62 9.63 -17.63
C ARG A 434 2.32 10.56 -18.61
N THR A 435 3.60 10.78 -18.38
CA THR A 435 4.47 11.60 -19.21
C THR A 435 5.47 10.71 -19.96
N ASN A 436 5.94 11.15 -21.13
CA ASN A 436 7.04 10.50 -21.84
C ASN A 436 8.39 10.93 -21.23
N ASP A 437 8.52 10.86 -19.90
CA ASP A 437 9.69 11.43 -19.24
C ASP A 437 10.97 10.78 -19.76
N ALA A 438 11.87 11.63 -20.25
CA ALA A 438 13.21 11.20 -20.57
C ALA A 438 13.84 10.66 -19.27
N VAL A 439 14.25 9.39 -19.30
CA VAL A 439 14.99 8.80 -18.19
C VAL A 439 16.24 9.64 -17.98
N ASP A 440 16.30 10.36 -16.86
CA ASP A 440 17.52 11.02 -16.42
C ASP A 440 18.58 9.93 -16.18
N PRO A 441 19.69 9.91 -16.96
CA PRO A 441 20.74 8.90 -16.82
C PRO A 441 21.34 8.88 -15.40
N GLN A 442 21.25 9.99 -14.67
CA GLN A 442 21.75 10.10 -13.29
C GLN A 442 20.79 9.49 -12.26
N LYS A 443 19.51 9.26 -12.61
CA LYS A 443 18.47 8.68 -11.73
C LYS A 443 18.11 7.24 -12.10
N TRP A 444 19.08 6.47 -12.59
CA TRP A 444 18.88 5.09 -13.09
C TRP A 444 18.23 4.12 -12.09
N LEU A 445 18.32 4.40 -10.78
CA LEU A 445 17.72 3.57 -9.72
C LEU A 445 16.24 3.87 -9.42
N ARG A 446 15.68 5.02 -9.84
CA ARG A 446 14.32 5.42 -9.47
C ARG A 446 13.30 5.11 -10.56
N PRO A 447 12.24 4.33 -10.31
CA PRO A 447 11.27 3.98 -11.35
C PRO A 447 10.55 5.24 -11.84
N THR A 448 10.22 5.28 -13.12
CA THR A 448 9.31 6.31 -13.65
C THR A 448 7.88 6.03 -13.20
N LEU A 449 6.97 7.01 -13.32
CA LEU A 449 5.53 6.79 -13.10
C LEU A 449 5.02 5.63 -13.97
N ALA A 450 5.49 5.56 -15.21
CA ALA A 450 5.16 4.51 -16.16
C ALA A 450 5.60 3.12 -15.70
N ASP A 451 6.76 3.00 -15.03
CA ASP A 451 7.25 1.74 -14.47
C ASP A 451 6.43 1.31 -13.26
N VAL A 452 6.12 2.25 -12.36
CA VAL A 452 5.31 2.00 -11.15
C VAL A 452 3.93 1.47 -11.54
N GLN A 453 3.23 2.17 -12.44
CA GLN A 453 1.90 1.78 -12.93
C GLN A 453 1.88 0.37 -13.49
N ARG A 454 2.83 0.09 -14.40
CA ARG A 454 2.95 -1.21 -15.05
C ARG A 454 3.21 -2.33 -14.05
N GLN A 455 4.12 -2.11 -13.12
CA GLN A 455 4.48 -3.12 -12.11
C GLN A 455 3.38 -3.31 -11.07
N ASN A 456 2.62 -2.27 -10.71
CA ASN A 456 1.43 -2.42 -9.88
C ASN A 456 0.36 -3.29 -10.57
N MET A 457 0.13 -3.10 -11.87
CA MET A 457 -0.79 -3.96 -12.63
C MET A 457 -0.33 -5.43 -12.64
N MET A 458 0.95 -5.68 -12.89
CA MET A 458 1.52 -7.04 -12.81
C MET A 458 1.37 -7.63 -11.40
N ALA A 459 1.65 -6.83 -10.37
CA ALA A 459 1.56 -7.26 -8.98
C ALA A 459 0.13 -7.64 -8.59
N ARG A 460 -0.87 -6.84 -8.99
CA ARG A 460 -2.29 -7.15 -8.77
C ARG A 460 -2.64 -8.53 -9.32
N VAL A 461 -2.31 -8.77 -10.58
CA VAL A 461 -2.58 -10.04 -11.26
C VAL A 461 -1.92 -11.21 -10.54
N ILE A 462 -0.63 -11.10 -10.19
CA ILE A 462 0.11 -12.19 -9.53
C ILE A 462 -0.43 -12.45 -8.12
N VAL A 463 -0.60 -11.39 -7.32
CA VAL A 463 -0.99 -11.50 -5.91
C VAL A 463 -2.39 -12.07 -5.77
N GLU A 464 -3.35 -11.57 -6.54
CA GLU A 464 -4.73 -12.07 -6.49
C GLU A 464 -4.83 -13.49 -7.01
N SER A 465 -4.09 -13.84 -8.07
CA SER A 465 -3.99 -15.22 -8.57
C SER A 465 -3.38 -16.19 -7.56
N ALA A 466 -2.55 -15.69 -6.64
CA ALA A 466 -1.96 -16.47 -5.55
C ALA A 466 -2.84 -16.51 -4.28
N GLY A 467 -4.06 -16.00 -4.31
CA GLY A 467 -4.95 -15.96 -3.15
C GLY A 467 -4.69 -14.80 -2.18
N GLY A 468 -3.87 -13.81 -2.57
CA GLY A 468 -3.64 -12.59 -1.80
C GLY A 468 -4.70 -11.50 -2.05
N ILE A 469 -4.48 -10.34 -1.43
CA ILE A 469 -5.25 -9.11 -1.63
C ILE A 469 -4.30 -8.02 -2.08
N PHE A 470 -4.61 -7.36 -3.19
CA PHE A 470 -3.88 -6.18 -3.65
C PHE A 470 -4.58 -4.90 -3.14
N LEU A 471 -3.83 -4.01 -2.51
CA LEU A 471 -4.30 -2.71 -2.05
C LEU A 471 -3.86 -1.65 -3.06
N ASP A 472 -4.75 -1.34 -4.01
CA ASP A 472 -4.46 -0.40 -5.08
C ASP A 472 -4.60 1.04 -4.61
N THR A 473 -3.56 1.54 -3.95
CA THR A 473 -3.53 2.89 -3.39
C THR A 473 -2.80 3.89 -4.27
N GLU A 474 -2.35 3.50 -5.46
CA GLU A 474 -1.50 4.32 -6.32
C GLU A 474 -2.16 5.67 -6.63
N ASN A 475 -3.36 5.64 -7.22
CA ASN A 475 -4.09 6.82 -7.63
C ASN A 475 -4.42 7.71 -6.43
N MET A 476 -4.85 7.11 -5.32
CA MET A 476 -5.18 7.83 -4.09
C MET A 476 -4.02 8.69 -3.58
N PHE A 477 -2.79 8.16 -3.62
CA PHE A 477 -1.58 8.89 -3.21
C PHE A 477 -0.95 9.74 -4.31
N ALA A 478 -1.23 9.45 -5.58
CA ALA A 478 -0.85 10.31 -6.69
C ALA A 478 -1.48 11.71 -6.59
N LEU A 479 -2.66 11.79 -5.97
CA LEU A 479 -3.35 13.05 -5.69
C LEU A 479 -2.72 13.87 -4.55
N ARG A 480 -1.69 13.35 -3.87
CA ARG A 480 -1.15 13.95 -2.63
C ARG A 480 0.32 14.38 -2.72
N PRO A 481 0.72 15.19 -3.73
CA PRO A 481 2.05 15.81 -3.71
C PRO A 481 2.24 16.71 -2.47
N ASP A 482 1.16 17.34 -2.00
CA ASP A 482 1.12 18.25 -0.85
C ASP A 482 1.53 17.61 0.48
N GLY A 483 1.43 16.29 0.59
CA GLY A 483 1.76 15.55 1.82
C GLY A 483 3.16 14.96 1.84
N ARG A 484 4.01 15.25 0.85
CA ARG A 484 5.39 14.75 0.78
C ARG A 484 6.29 15.50 1.77
N LEU A 485 7.39 14.85 2.16
CA LEU A 485 8.38 15.45 3.06
C LEU A 485 8.99 16.74 2.50
N GLY A 486 9.27 16.79 1.18
CA GLY A 486 9.93 17.95 0.57
C GLY A 486 11.46 17.83 0.65
N ASP A 487 12.18 18.96 0.48
CA ASP A 487 13.65 19.03 0.64
C ASP A 487 14.48 18.02 -0.17
N GLY A 488 13.99 17.64 -1.36
CA GLY A 488 14.65 16.65 -2.23
C GLY A 488 14.22 15.20 -1.98
N ASP A 489 13.33 14.99 -1.01
CA ASP A 489 12.66 13.73 -0.77
C ASP A 489 11.15 13.79 -1.05
N CYS A 490 10.81 13.23 -2.20
CA CYS A 490 9.44 13.15 -2.69
C CYS A 490 8.94 11.72 -2.75
N SER A 491 9.70 10.80 -2.15
CA SER A 491 9.34 9.40 -2.00
C SER A 491 8.50 9.17 -0.76
N ARG A 492 8.80 9.90 0.31
CA ARG A 492 8.21 9.74 1.63
C ARG A 492 7.14 10.81 1.91
N PHE A 493 6.24 10.48 2.83
CA PHE A 493 5.17 11.37 3.28
C PHE A 493 5.45 11.91 4.67
N CYS A 494 4.91 13.08 4.97
CA CYS A 494 4.82 13.60 6.33
C CYS A 494 3.94 12.70 7.20
N THR A 495 4.30 12.58 8.47
CA THR A 495 3.44 12.01 9.50
C THR A 495 3.26 13.04 10.63
N PRO A 496 2.01 13.41 11.01
CA PRO A 496 0.75 12.98 10.40
C PRO A 496 0.60 13.45 8.96
N GLY A 497 -0.31 12.85 8.21
CA GLY A 497 -0.48 13.18 6.79
C GLY A 497 -1.24 12.13 5.99
N PRO A 498 -1.05 12.09 4.65
CA PRO A 498 -1.81 11.19 3.78
C PRO A 498 -1.71 9.71 4.18
N LEU A 499 -0.58 9.29 4.76
CA LEU A 499 -0.37 7.90 5.16
C LEU A 499 -1.35 7.42 6.24
N ASP A 500 -1.95 8.32 7.02
CA ASP A 500 -2.94 7.97 8.05
C ASP A 500 -4.13 7.18 7.49
N VAL A 501 -4.45 7.40 6.21
CA VAL A 501 -5.50 6.67 5.48
C VAL A 501 -5.17 5.18 5.32
N TYR A 502 -3.90 4.77 5.31
CA TYR A 502 -3.58 3.34 5.27
C TYR A 502 -4.01 2.59 6.52
N ALA A 503 -3.97 3.23 7.69
CA ALA A 503 -4.47 2.58 8.91
C ALA A 503 -5.98 2.36 8.79
N ASP A 504 -6.74 3.34 8.29
CA ASP A 504 -8.17 3.20 8.00
C ASP A 504 -8.41 2.08 6.96
N LEU A 505 -7.65 2.06 5.87
CA LEU A 505 -7.77 1.06 4.81
C LEU A 505 -7.45 -0.35 5.30
N LEU A 506 -6.34 -0.53 6.05
CA LEU A 506 -5.95 -1.81 6.62
C LEU A 506 -7.01 -2.31 7.61
N TYR A 507 -7.53 -1.42 8.46
CA TYR A 507 -8.63 -1.73 9.38
C TYR A 507 -9.86 -2.23 8.64
N ASN A 508 -10.32 -1.50 7.62
CA ASN A 508 -11.50 -1.89 6.85
C ASN A 508 -11.28 -3.18 6.05
N THR A 509 -10.12 -3.36 5.42
CA THR A 509 -9.75 -4.60 4.73
C THR A 509 -9.82 -5.79 5.68
N LEU A 510 -9.23 -5.71 6.87
CA LEU A 510 -9.26 -6.83 7.82
C LEU A 510 -10.65 -7.04 8.43
N ARG A 511 -11.45 -5.98 8.60
CA ARG A 511 -12.81 -6.02 9.18
C ARG A 511 -13.78 -6.81 8.31
N ILE A 512 -13.70 -6.71 6.99
CA ILE A 512 -14.63 -7.39 6.08
C ILE A 512 -14.30 -8.87 5.85
N LEU A 513 -13.11 -9.31 6.27
CA LEU A 513 -12.70 -10.69 6.17
C LEU A 513 -13.31 -11.51 7.32
N PRO A 514 -13.95 -12.66 7.03
CA PRO A 514 -14.50 -13.52 8.06
C PRO A 514 -13.36 -14.08 8.93
N ARG A 515 -13.50 -13.95 10.25
CA ARG A 515 -12.54 -14.51 11.20
C ARG A 515 -12.42 -16.02 10.97
N GLN A 516 -11.20 -16.51 10.91
CA GLN A 516 -10.96 -17.94 10.95
C GLN A 516 -11.43 -18.44 12.32
N LYS A 517 -12.46 -19.30 12.37
CA LYS A 517 -12.86 -19.94 13.62
C LYS A 517 -11.62 -20.64 14.17
N ARG A 518 -11.22 -20.32 15.41
CA ARG A 518 -10.08 -20.96 16.08
C ARG A 518 -10.25 -22.47 15.93
N SER A 519 -9.32 -23.11 15.22
CA SER A 519 -9.18 -24.56 15.33
C SER A 519 -8.78 -24.84 16.78
N THR A 520 -9.70 -25.41 17.56
CA THR A 520 -9.43 -25.84 18.93
C THR A 520 -8.53 -27.07 18.97
N LYS A 521 -8.21 -27.67 17.81
CA LYS A 521 -7.20 -28.73 17.73
C LYS A 521 -5.80 -28.10 17.87
N PRO A 522 -5.02 -28.48 18.90
CA PRO A 522 -3.61 -28.14 18.97
C PRO A 522 -2.93 -28.58 17.66
N LEU A 523 -2.09 -27.71 17.10
CA LEU A 523 -1.18 -28.10 16.04
C LEU A 523 -0.22 -29.14 16.63
N THR A 524 -0.55 -30.41 16.50
CA THR A 524 0.40 -31.49 16.75
C THR A 524 1.53 -31.28 15.76
N PRO A 525 2.80 -31.22 16.21
CA PRO A 525 3.92 -31.23 15.29
C PRO A 525 3.82 -32.52 14.50
N THR A 526 3.48 -32.43 13.22
CA THR A 526 3.71 -33.52 12.29
C THR A 526 5.22 -33.67 12.21
N GLU A 527 5.73 -34.76 12.77
CA GLU A 527 7.09 -35.23 12.57
C GLU A 527 7.38 -35.25 11.07
N GLY A 528 8.35 -34.43 10.66
CA GLY A 528 8.90 -34.36 9.31
C GLY A 528 10.38 -34.58 9.38
#